data_AF-A0A2P6FR73-F1
#
_entry.id   AF-A0A2P6FR73-F1
#
_cell.length_a   1.000
_cell.length_b   1.000
_cell.length_c   1.000
_cell.angle_alpha   90.00
_cell.angle_beta   90.00
_cell.angle_gamma   90.00
#
_symmetry.space_group_name_H-M   'P 1'
#
loop_
_entity.id
_entity.type
_entity.pdbx_description
1 polymer ?
#
loop_
_entity_poly.entity_id
_entity_poly.type
_entity_poly.pdbx_seq_one_letter_code
_entity_poly.pdbx_strand_id
1 'polypeptide(L)' 'MALSGQVIESLLEAESNLRNALAFAARNERPMICKEIAKMISQIDGIQSADGILDALENRDQGSTGSFGSFFNPNDED' A
#
# COMPACT_ATOMS: atom_id res chain seq x y z
N MET A 1 12.39 5.33 -5.34
CA MET A 1 12.76 6.03 -4.08
C MET A 1 11.53 5.98 -3.21
N ALA A 2 11.61 5.29 -2.08
CA ALA A 2 10.53 5.11 -1.13
C ALA A 2 9.91 6.44 -0.67
N LEU A 3 8.65 6.41 -0.22
CA LEU A 3 8.03 7.51 0.52
C LEU A 3 8.87 7.87 1.74
N SER A 4 8.99 9.17 2.03
CA SER A 4 9.72 9.61 3.23
C SER A 4 8.96 9.19 4.49
N GLY A 5 9.69 8.86 5.56
CA GLY A 5 9.06 8.45 6.83
C GLY A 5 8.07 9.48 7.38
N GLN A 6 8.34 10.77 7.19
CA GLN A 6 7.42 11.86 7.58
C GLN A 6 6.10 11.81 6.80
N VAL A 7 6.15 11.45 5.52
CA VAL A 7 4.94 11.30 4.69
C VAL A 7 4.17 10.06 5.13
N ILE A 8 4.84 8.93 5.40
CA ILE A 8 4.19 7.70 5.89
C ILE A 8 3.48 7.97 7.22
N GLU A 9 4.17 8.61 8.17
CA GLU A 9 3.59 8.94 9.48
C GLU A 9 2.37 9.86 9.35
N SER A 10 2.47 10.89 8.49
CA SER A 10 1.34 11.80 8.21
C SER A 10 0.15 11.07 7.55
N LEU A 11 0.42 10.09 6.66
CA LEU A 11 -0.62 9.28 6.02
C LEU A 11 -1.31 8.36 7.04
N LEU A 12 -0.56 7.74 7.95
CA LEU A 12 -1.11 6.91 9.03
C LEU A 12 -1.97 7.73 9.99
N GLU A 13 -1.53 8.94 10.34
CA GLU A 13 -2.33 9.85 11.16
C GLU A 13 -3.63 10.27 10.45
N ALA A 14 -3.55 10.61 9.16
CA ALA A 14 -4.72 10.92 8.36
C ALA A 14 -5.71 9.75 8.27
N GLU A 15 -5.20 8.53 8.08
CA GLU A 15 -6.00 7.30 8.06
C GLU A 15 -6.73 7.08 9.40
N SER A 16 -6.03 7.23 10.52
CA SER A 16 -6.61 7.14 11.87
C SER A 16 -7.73 8.16 12.07
N ASN A 17 -7.50 9.42 11.66
CA ASN A 17 -8.51 10.48 11.72
C ASN A 17 -9.72 10.19 10.83
N LEU A 18 -9.51 9.64 9.64
CA LEU A 18 -10.59 9.24 8.73
C LEU A 18 -11.39 8.05 9.26
N ARG A 19 -10.75 7.07 9.91
CA ARG A 19 -11.45 5.96 10.58
C ARG A 19 -12.32 6.45 11.73
N ASN A 20 -11.83 7.42 12.51
CA ASN A 20 -12.63 8.09 13.53
C ASN A 20 -13.82 8.86 12.91
N ALA A 21 -13.58 9.64 11.86
CA ALA A 21 -14.62 10.35 11.13
C ALA A 21 -15.69 9.40 10.57
N LEU A 22 -15.29 8.25 10.02
CA LEU A 22 -16.21 7.21 9.55
C LEU A 22 -17.08 6.66 10.69
N ALA A 23 -16.50 6.42 11.87
CA ALA A 23 -17.27 5.95 13.01
C ALA A 23 -18.34 6.96 13.44
N PHE A 24 -18.06 8.26 13.39
CA PHE A 24 -19.06 9.29 13.66
C PHE A 24 -20.08 9.41 12.53
N ALA A 25 -19.64 9.38 11.27
CA ALA A 25 -20.52 9.46 10.10
C ALA A 25 -21.50 8.28 10.02
N ALA A 26 -21.05 7.07 10.37
CA ALA A 26 -21.87 5.86 10.34
C ALA A 26 -23.11 5.90 11.25
N ARG A 27 -23.11 6.78 12.26
CA ARG A 27 -24.22 6.94 13.21
C ARG A 27 -25.21 8.03 12.81
N ASN A 28 -24.73 9.08 12.14
CA ASN A 28 -25.47 10.33 12.01
C ASN A 28 -25.68 10.78 10.55
N GLU A 29 -24.94 10.22 9.59
CA GLU A 29 -24.88 10.73 8.23
C GLU A 29 -25.46 9.79 7.18
N ARG A 30 -25.66 10.31 5.96
CA ARG A 30 -26.16 9.52 4.83
C ARG A 30 -25.12 8.45 4.42
N PRO A 31 -25.54 7.26 3.96
CA PRO A 31 -24.63 6.20 3.53
C PRO A 31 -23.62 6.62 2.45
N MET A 32 -24.01 7.57 1.59
CA MET A 32 -23.12 8.12 0.57
C MET A 32 -21.88 8.79 1.17
N ILE A 33 -22.01 9.47 2.32
CA ILE A 33 -20.87 10.10 3.00
C ILE A 33 -19.93 9.03 3.58
N CYS A 34 -20.49 7.99 4.20
CA CYS A 34 -19.71 6.87 4.73
C CYS A 34 -18.89 6.18 3.62
N LYS A 35 -19.49 5.99 2.44
CA LYS A 35 -18.81 5.43 1.27
C LYS A 35 -17.62 6.29 0.84
N GLU A 36 -17.79 7.61 0.74
CA GLU A 36 -16.69 8.49 0.30
C GLU A 36 -15.57 8.55 1.34
N ILE A 37 -15.87 8.53 2.65
CA ILE A 37 -14.84 8.42 3.69
C ILE A 37 -14.09 7.08 3.59
N ALA A 38 -14.80 5.97 3.44
CA ALA A 38 -14.19 4.65 3.27
C ALA A 38 -13.30 4.58 2.03
N LYS A 39 -13.71 5.20 0.92
CA LYS A 39 -12.91 5.30 -0.30
C LYS A 39 -11.60 6.05 -0.06
N MET A 40 -11.61 7.16 0.67
CA MET A 40 -10.40 7.92 1.00
C MET A 40 -9.43 7.07 1.83
N ILE A 41 -9.92 6.30 2.81
CA ILE A 41 -9.11 5.35 3.60
C ILE A 41 -8.44 4.34 2.66
N SER A 42 -9.21 3.69 1.78
CA SER A 42 -8.66 2.71 0.83
C SER A 42 -7.63 3.30 -0.14
N GLN A 43 -7.77 4.57 -0.51
CA GLN A 43 -6.79 5.26 -1.35
C GLN A 43 -5.47 5.49 -0.60
N ILE A 44 -5.52 5.84 0.68
CA ILE A 44 -4.31 6.01 1.51
C ILE A 44 -3.60 4.66 1.69
N ASP A 45 -4.32 3.58 1.98
CA ASP A 45 -3.76 2.22 2.07
C ASP A 45 -3.09 1.80 0.76
N GLY A 46 -3.73 2.15 -0.37
CA GLY A 46 -3.21 1.87 -1.71
C GLY A 46 -1.90 2.60 -2.00
N ILE A 47 -1.74 3.86 -1.56
CA ILE A 47 -0.51 4.63 -1.73
C ILE A 47 0.65 3.96 -0.99
N GLN A 48 0.44 3.54 0.26
CA GLN A 48 1.47 2.86 1.05
C GLN A 48 1.87 1.50 0.44
N SER A 49 0.88 0.75 -0.05
CA SER A 49 1.12 -0.55 -0.68
C SER A 49 1.84 -0.43 -2.02
N ALA A 50 1.47 0.57 -2.83
CA ALA A 50 2.09 0.83 -4.13
C ALA A 50 3.56 1.22 -3.98
N ASP A 51 3.90 2.01 -2.97
CA ASP A 51 5.28 2.37 -2.65
C ASP A 51 6.14 1.14 -2.34
N GLY A 52 5.65 0.24 -1.46
CA GLY A 52 6.38 -1.00 -1.15
C GLY A 52 6.57 -1.93 -2.35
N ILE A 53 5.61 -1.96 -3.28
CA ILE A 53 5.74 -2.70 -4.54
C ILE A 53 6.77 -2.03 -5.45
N LEU A 54 6.71 -0.71 -5.61
CA LEU A 54 7.66 0.05 -6.43
C LEU A 54 9.08 -0.09 -5.91
N ASP A 55 9.28 -0.02 -4.60
CA ASP A 55 10.57 -0.29 -3.97
C ASP A 55 11.06 -1.72 -4.24
N ALA A 56 10.18 -2.72 -4.14
CA ALA A 56 10.56 -4.11 -4.45
C ALA A 56 10.92 -4.29 -5.94
N LEU A 57 10.32 -3.51 -6.84
CA LEU A 57 10.64 -3.51 -8.26
C LEU A 57 11.96 -2.76 -8.57
N GLU A 58 12.20 -1.62 -7.92
CA GLU A 58 13.43 -0.83 -8.07
C GLU A 58 14.66 -1.53 -7.49
N ASN A 59 14.50 -2.21 -6.34
CA ASN A 59 15.58 -2.98 -5.69
C ASN A 59 15.82 -4.35 -6.34
N ARG A 60 15.15 -4.65 -7.46
CA ARG A 60 15.43 -5.85 -8.25
C ARG A 60 16.66 -5.60 -9.12
N ASP A 61 17.84 -5.92 -8.60
CA ASP A 61 19.07 -5.94 -9.38
C ASP A 61 18.91 -6.82 -10.65
N GLN A 62 19.47 -6.36 -11.77
CA GLN A 62 19.57 -7.15 -13.00
C GLN A 62 20.43 -8.39 -12.72
N GLY A 63 19.76 -9.52 -12.44
CA GLY A 63 20.40 -10.78 -12.06
C GLY A 63 19.90 -11.40 -10.74
N SER A 64 19.03 -10.71 -9.99
CA SER A 64 18.43 -11.28 -8.77
C SER A 64 17.29 -12.25 -9.12
N THR A 65 17.58 -13.56 -8.99
CA THR A 65 16.58 -14.63 -8.89
C THR A 65 15.83 -14.48 -7.58
N GLY A 66 14.61 -13.96 -7.63
CA GLY A 66 13.76 -13.77 -6.45
C GLY A 66 13.36 -15.06 -5.73
N SER A 67 12.52 -14.94 -4.70
CA SER A 67 12.09 -16.04 -3.82
C SER A 67 11.27 -17.15 -4.50
N PHE A 68 10.94 -17.00 -5.78
CA PHE A 68 10.64 -18.11 -6.66
C PHE A 68 11.93 -18.42 -7.41
N GLY A 69 12.69 -19.39 -6.88
CA GLY A 69 13.95 -19.83 -7.48
C GLY A 69 13.79 -20.01 -8.99
N SER A 70 14.85 -19.65 -9.72
CA SER A 70 14.99 -19.74 -11.17
C SER A 70 14.16 -20.88 -11.78
N PHE A 71 12.92 -20.61 -12.18
CA PHE A 71 12.07 -21.61 -12.84
C PHE A 71 12.65 -22.10 -14.17
N PHE A 72 13.63 -21.36 -14.67
CA PHE A 72 14.48 -21.74 -15.78
C PHE A 72 15.91 -21.48 -15.32
N ASN A 73 16.51 -22.46 -14.65
CA ASN A 73 17.97 -22.55 -14.61
C ASN A 73 18.39 -23.20 -15.95
N PRO A 74 19.01 -22.46 -16.88
CA PRO A 74 19.48 -23.04 -18.14
C PRO A 74 20.70 -23.97 -17.96
N ASN A 75 21.18 -24.13 -16.72
CA ASN A 75 22.28 -25.03 -16.35
C ASN A 75 21.82 -26.28 -15.58
N ASP A 76 20.52 -26.59 -15.54
CA ASP A 76 20.04 -27.91 -15.11
C ASP A 76 20.15 -28.90 -16.30
N GLU A 77 21.37 -29.16 -16.75
CA GLU A 77 21.74 -30.36 -17.50
C GLU A 77 22.60 -31.23 -16.58
N ASP A 78 21.94 -32.09 -15.79
CA ASP A 78 22.30 -33.48 -15.40
C ASP A 78 21.40 -33.97 -14.24
#